data_AF-A0A8T4PGI0-F1
#
_entry.id   AF-A0A8T4PGI0-F1
#
_cell.length_a   1.000
_cell.length_b   1.000
_cell.length_c   1.000
_cell.angle_alpha   90.00
_cell.angle_beta   90.00
_cell.angle_gamma   90.00
#
_symmetry.space_group_name_H-M   'P 1'
#
loop_
_entity.id
_entity.type
_entity.pdbx_description
1 polymer ?
#
loop_
_entity_poly.entity_id
_entity_poly.type
_entity_poly.pdbx_seq_one_letter_code
_entity_poly.pdbx_strand_id
1 'polypeptide(L)'
;MQDMKRLIEKLGYEDLMRMKKELEEGELKKFIEQKLRHFETTHEKTCSVCYNLLEPYSMHNYSLVFGPDDFKKKASFCGLDCLQYFLENLKVGRGD
;
A
#
# COMPACT_ATOMS: atom_id res chain seq x y z
N MET A 1 -15.01 6.55 -0.45
CA MET A 1 -16.35 5.92 -0.31
C MET A 1 -17.16 5.91 -1.62
N GLN A 2 -17.14 6.99 -2.42
CA GLN A 2 -17.87 7.04 -3.71
C GLN A 2 -17.41 5.95 -4.71
N ASP A 3 -16.11 5.67 -4.79
CA ASP A 3 -15.59 4.68 -5.74
C ASP A 3 -16.03 3.25 -5.41
N MET A 4 -16.12 2.90 -4.13
CA MET A 4 -16.58 1.59 -3.70
C MET A 4 -18.06 1.38 -4.04
N LYS A 5 -18.91 2.39 -3.85
CA LYS A 5 -20.33 2.32 -4.24
C LYS A 5 -20.49 2.11 -5.75
N ARG A 6 -19.71 2.82 -6.56
CA ARG A 6 -19.68 2.64 -8.03
C ARG A 6 -19.23 1.25 -8.47
N LEU A 7 -18.36 0.59 -7.70
CA LEU A 7 -17.96 -0.79 -7.97
C LEU A 7 -19.09 -1.77 -7.66
N ILE A 8 -19.79 -1.57 -6.54
CA ILE A 8 -20.92 -2.41 -6.12
C ILE A 8 -22.10 -2.26 -7.10
N GLU A 9 -22.35 -1.06 -7.62
CA GLU A 9 -23.42 -0.80 -8.62
C GLU A 9 -23.25 -1.59 -9.93
N LYS A 10 -22.03 -2.05 -10.23
CA LYS A 10 -21.73 -2.84 -11.43
C LYS A 10 -21.93 -4.34 -11.24
N LEU A 11 -22.18 -4.80 -10.02
CA LEU A 11 -22.32 -6.21 -9.69
C LEU A 11 -23.75 -6.72 -9.98
N GLY A 12 -23.84 -7.93 -10.52
CA GLY A 12 -25.12 -8.62 -10.70
C GLY A 12 -25.68 -9.15 -9.37
N TYR A 13 -26.94 -9.60 -9.40
CA TYR A 13 -27.62 -10.12 -8.21
C TYR A 13 -26.85 -11.27 -7.52
N GLU A 14 -26.31 -12.22 -8.29
CA GLU A 14 -25.57 -13.36 -7.74
C GLU A 14 -24.26 -12.92 -7.06
N ASP A 15 -23.52 -12.00 -7.68
CA ASP A 15 -22.29 -11.45 -7.11
C ASP A 15 -22.57 -10.66 -5.83
N LEU A 16 -23.66 -9.89 -5.80
CA LEU A 16 -24.11 -9.17 -4.61
C LEU A 16 -24.49 -10.12 -3.48
N MET A 17 -25.19 -11.22 -3.78
CA MET A 17 -25.54 -12.25 -2.80
C MET A 17 -24.30 -12.95 -2.24
N ARG A 18 -23.32 -13.26 -3.09
CA ARG A 18 -22.03 -13.83 -2.64
C ARG A 18 -21.26 -12.85 -1.77
N MET A 19 -21.13 -11.60 -2.20
CA MET A 19 -20.42 -10.55 -1.45
C MET A 19 -21.07 -10.29 -0.08
N LYS A 20 -22.41 -10.29 -0.01
CA LYS A 20 -23.16 -10.19 1.25
C LYS A 20 -22.80 -11.35 2.19
N LYS A 21 -22.81 -12.58 1.68
CA LYS A 21 -22.45 -13.77 2.47
C LYS A 21 -21.01 -13.68 3.00
N GLU A 22 -20.05 -13.32 2.16
CA GLU A 22 -18.65 -13.18 2.56
C GLU A 22 -18.41 -12.06 3.59
N LEU A 23 -19.22 -10.99 3.55
CA LEU A 23 -19.25 -9.93 4.56
C LEU A 23 -19.79 -10.45 5.91
N GLU A 24 -20.90 -11.18 5.90
CA GLU A 24 -21.54 -11.74 7.10
C GLU A 24 -20.67 -12.81 7.76
N GLU A 25 -19.99 -13.64 6.97
CA GLU A 25 -19.05 -14.68 7.45
C GLU A 25 -17.69 -14.09 7.89
N GLY A 26 -17.43 -12.81 7.60
CA GLY A 26 -16.20 -12.11 7.96
C GLY A 26 -14.97 -12.49 7.11
N GLU A 27 -15.14 -13.37 6.12
CA GLU A 27 -14.07 -13.77 5.19
C GLU A 27 -13.58 -12.60 4.35
N LEU A 28 -14.49 -11.71 3.92
CA LEU A 28 -14.08 -10.51 3.17
C LEU A 28 -13.22 -9.57 4.01
N LYS A 29 -13.52 -9.43 5.31
CA LYS A 29 -12.69 -8.65 6.24
C LYS A 29 -11.28 -9.24 6.34
N LYS A 30 -11.18 -10.56 6.56
CA LYS A 30 -9.87 -11.25 6.62
C LYS A 30 -9.08 -11.07 5.33
N PHE A 31 -9.75 -11.18 4.19
CA PHE A 31 -9.12 -11.00 2.87
C PHE A 31 -8.58 -9.58 2.69
N ILE A 32 -9.37 -8.56 3.04
CA ILE A 32 -8.94 -7.15 2.99
C ILE A 32 -7.72 -6.94 3.90
N GLU A 33 -7.75 -7.43 5.14
CA GLU A 33 -6.61 -7.33 6.06
C GLU A 33 -5.36 -8.03 5.54
N GLN A 34 -5.49 -9.21 4.93
CA GLN A 34 -4.37 -9.89 4.28
C GLN A 34 -3.79 -9.08 3.13
N LYS A 35 -4.63 -8.46 2.30
CA LYS A 35 -4.19 -7.58 1.21
C LYS A 35 -3.47 -6.35 1.75
N LEU A 36 -4.00 -5.71 2.80
CA LEU A 36 -3.34 -4.56 3.45
C LEU A 36 -1.97 -4.96 4.02
N ARG A 37 -1.88 -6.07 4.75
CA ARG A 37 -0.59 -6.61 5.23
C ARG A 37 0.38 -6.90 4.08
N HIS A 38 -0.11 -7.40 2.95
CA HIS A 38 0.72 -7.62 1.77
C HIS A 38 1.25 -6.30 1.19
N PHE A 39 0.43 -5.26 1.09
CA PHE A 39 0.89 -3.93 0.68
C PHE A 39 1.94 -3.37 1.64
N GLU A 40 1.73 -3.54 2.94
CA GLU A 40 2.65 -3.07 3.97
C GLU A 40 3.99 -3.82 3.92
N THR A 41 3.98 -5.14 3.73
CA THR A 41 5.18 -5.99 3.74
C THR A 41 5.92 -6.06 2.40
N THR A 42 5.23 -5.89 1.27
CA THR A 42 5.86 -6.05 -0.06
C THR A 42 6.61 -4.79 -0.46
N HIS A 43 7.94 -4.85 -0.52
CA HIS A 43 8.75 -3.76 -1.07
C HIS A 43 8.29 -3.41 -2.50
N GLU A 44 8.35 -2.13 -2.87
CA GLU A 44 8.24 -1.80 -4.29
C GLU A 44 9.38 -2.46 -5.08
N LYS A 45 9.18 -2.67 -6.38
CA LYS A 45 10.20 -3.32 -7.21
C LYS A 45 11.43 -2.44 -7.44
N THR A 46 11.32 -1.15 -7.17
CA THR A 46 12.31 -0.13 -7.49
C THR A 46 12.52 0.82 -6.33
N CYS A 47 13.74 1.30 -6.15
CA CYS A 47 14.08 2.34 -5.20
C CYS A 47 13.40 3.67 -5.59
N SER A 48 12.74 4.33 -4.64
CA SER A 48 12.06 5.61 -4.85
C SER A 48 13.01 6.81 -5.06
N VAL A 49 14.32 6.62 -4.91
CA VAL A 49 15.36 7.66 -5.10
C VAL A 49 16.21 7.41 -6.34
N CYS A 50 16.84 6.24 -6.43
CA CYS A 50 17.80 5.94 -7.49
C CYS A 50 17.25 5.02 -8.58
N TYR A 51 15.98 4.58 -8.46
CA TYR A 51 15.29 3.69 -9.42
C TYR A 51 15.91 2.31 -9.63
N ASN A 52 16.95 1.95 -8.88
CA ASN A 52 17.52 0.59 -8.90
C ASN A 52 16.46 -0.44 -8.49
N LEU A 53 16.55 -1.64 -9.08
CA LEU A 53 15.71 -2.77 -8.69
C LEU A 53 15.99 -3.17 -7.24
N LEU A 54 14.94 -3.37 -6.46
CA LEU A 54 15.04 -3.87 -5.09
C LEU A 54 15.05 -5.40 -5.11
N GLU A 55 16.07 -6.00 -4.52
CA GLU A 55 16.11 -7.45 -4.32
C GLU A 55 15.10 -7.84 -3.24
N PRO A 56 14.08 -8.68 -3.52
CA PRO A 56 12.94 -8.88 -2.61
C PRO A 56 13.29 -9.39 -1.20
N TYR A 57 14.47 -10.01 -1.03
CA TYR A 57 14.90 -10.65 0.23
C TYR A 57 16.16 -10.00 0.83
N SER A 58 16.57 -8.83 0.34
CA SER A 58 17.72 -8.11 0.89
C SER A 58 17.39 -7.49 2.26
N MET A 59 18.26 -7.73 3.25
CA MET A 59 18.18 -7.07 4.56
C MET A 59 18.50 -5.56 4.50
N HIS A 60 18.98 -5.08 3.36
CA HIS A 60 19.33 -3.67 3.14
C HIS A 60 18.20 -2.87 2.50
N ASN A 61 17.05 -3.48 2.26
CA ASN A 61 15.88 -2.75 1.78
C ASN A 61 15.15 -2.08 2.94
N TYR A 62 14.85 -0.80 2.77
CA TYR A 62 14.06 -0.02 3.72
C TYR A 62 12.73 0.35 3.08
N SER A 63 11.68 0.51 3.88
CA SER A 63 10.40 1.07 3.43
C SER A 63 9.90 2.10 4.42
N LEU A 64 9.36 3.20 3.90
CA LEU A 64 8.64 4.20 4.67
C LEU A 64 7.18 4.19 4.24
N VAL A 65 6.27 4.01 5.21
CA VAL A 65 4.82 4.12 5.00
C VAL A 65 4.34 5.37 5.74
N PHE A 66 3.61 6.24 5.05
CA PHE A 66 3.20 7.55 5.59
C PHE A 66 1.88 8.02 5.00
N GLY A 67 1.18 8.89 5.73
CA GLY A 67 -0.18 9.34 5.39
C GLY A 67 -1.22 8.82 6.40
N PRO A 68 -2.47 9.30 6.31
CA PRO A 68 -3.55 8.84 7.18
C PRO A 68 -3.89 7.37 6.91
N ASP A 69 -4.55 6.70 7.85
CA ASP A 69 -4.88 5.27 7.74
C ASP A 69 -5.66 4.92 6.47
N ASP A 70 -6.54 5.82 6.04
CA ASP A 70 -7.35 5.68 4.83
C ASP A 70 -6.59 6.01 3.53
N PHE A 71 -5.38 6.57 3.63
CA PHE A 71 -4.56 6.99 2.48
C PHE A 71 -3.06 6.87 2.75
N LYS A 72 -2.60 5.64 2.97
CA LYS A 72 -1.18 5.33 3.13
C LYS A 72 -0.46 5.38 1.77
N LYS A 73 0.66 6.11 1.73
CA LYS A 73 1.68 6.02 0.68
C LYS A 73 2.85 5.19 1.17
N LYS A 74 3.56 4.56 0.24
CA LYS A 74 4.76 3.78 0.51
C LYS A 74 5.89 4.26 -0.39
N ALA A 75 7.10 4.32 0.15
CA ALA A 75 8.33 4.50 -0.58
C ALA A 75 9.31 3.40 -0.14
N SER A 76 10.04 2.80 -1.08
CA SER A 76 11.01 1.75 -0.79
C SER A 76 12.41 2.17 -1.26
N PHE A 77 13.44 1.76 -0.52
CA PHE A 77 14.82 2.22 -0.71
C PHE A 77 15.78 1.03 -0.70
N CYS A 78 16.77 1.04 -1.59
CA CYS A 78 17.76 -0.04 -1.70
C CYS A 78 18.84 -0.01 -0.59
N GLY A 79 18.87 1.07 0.19
CA GLY A 79 19.89 1.31 1.20
C GLY A 79 19.55 2.50 2.09
N LEU A 80 20.32 2.63 3.17
CA LEU A 80 20.15 3.68 4.17
C LEU A 80 20.47 5.08 3.60
N ASP A 81 21.41 5.15 2.66
CA ASP A 81 21.79 6.35 1.92
C ASP A 81 20.62 6.93 1.11
N CYS A 82 19.91 6.07 0.36
CA CYS A 82 18.73 6.47 -0.39
C CYS A 82 17.59 6.89 0.54
N LEU A 83 17.38 6.19 1.66
CA LEU A 83 16.41 6.61 2.67
C LEU A 83 16.78 7.98 3.27
N GLN A 84 18.04 8.19 3.63
CA GLN A 84 18.51 9.45 4.20
C GLN A 84 18.33 10.60 3.21
N TYR A 85 18.77 10.43 1.97
CA TYR A 85 18.59 11.42 0.90
C TYR A 85 17.11 11.79 0.74
N PHE A 86 16.22 10.80 0.72
CA PHE A 86 14.78 11.05 0.64
C PHE A 86 14.26 11.89 1.81
N LEU A 87 14.64 11.54 3.05
CA LEU A 87 14.22 12.27 4.25
C LEU A 87 14.77 13.70 4.30
N GLU A 88 15.98 13.94 3.81
CA GLU A 88 16.58 15.27 3.71
C GLU A 88 15.82 16.14 2.69
N ASN A 89 15.49 15.60 1.53
CA ASN A 89 14.73 16.32 0.50
C ASN A 89 13.27 16.58 0.92
N LEU A 90 12.67 15.71 1.73
CA LEU A 90 11.36 15.98 2.32
C LEU A 90 11.36 17.20 3.25
N LYS A 91 12.47 17.51 3.93
CA LYS A 91 12.57 18.70 4.79
C LYS A 91 12.61 19.99 3.98
N VAL A 92 13.20 19.96 2.79
CA VAL A 92 13.29 21.12 1.88
C VAL A 92 11.94 21.41 1.23
N GLY A 93 11.09 20.39 1.02
CA GLY A 93 9.74 20.53 0.48
C GLY A 93 8.67 20.98 1.48
N ARG A 94 8.98 21.07 2.79
CA ARG A 94 8.13 21.70 3.81
C ARG A 94 8.53 23.17 3.98
N GLY A 95 8.39 23.94 2.90
CA GLY A 95 8.30 25.39 2.99
C GLY A 95 6.83 25.77 3.05
N ASP A 96 6.31 25.91 4.27
CA ASP A 96 5.34 26.98 4.57
C ASP A 96 6.13 28.29 4.68
#